data_AF-A0A953X6N4-F1
#
_entry.id   AF-A0A953X6N4-F1
#
_cell.length_a   1.000
_cell.length_b   1.000
_cell.length_c   1.000
_cell.angle_alpha   90.00
_cell.angle_beta   90.00
_cell.angle_gamma   90.00
#
_symmetry.space_group_name_H-M   'P 1'
#
loop_
_entity.id
_entity.type
_entity.pdbx_description
1 polymer ?
#
loop_
_entity_poly.entity_id
_entity_poly.type
_entity_poly.pdbx_seq_one_letter_code
_entity_poly.pdbx_strand_id
1 'polypeptide(L)'
;DWMLAAMKERDQDKALAGATAYLALAGDVIGGHFLTRAATAARHGDDTAARARHLALAGFFAETMLAMAPGRVPGITGAGDAFLSSSEALFGV
;
A
#
# COMPACT_ATOMS: atom_id res chain seq x y z
N ASP A 1 1.27 14.04 -0.62
CA ASP A 1 1.74 14.86 0.52
C ASP A 1 0.92 14.81 1.81
N TRP A 2 -0.01 13.87 2.00
CA TRP A 2 -0.74 13.78 3.28
C TRP A 2 0.17 13.42 4.47
N MET A 3 0.92 12.31 4.38
CA MET A 3 1.75 11.83 5.49
C MET A 3 2.81 12.86 5.90
N LEU A 4 3.43 13.53 4.93
CA LEU A 4 4.41 14.59 5.19
C LEU A 4 3.79 15.84 5.82
N ALA A 5 2.54 16.18 5.47
CA ALA A 5 1.81 17.27 6.12
C ALA A 5 1.44 16.91 7.56
N ALA A 6 0.85 15.72 7.77
CA ALA A 6 0.46 15.21 9.08
C ALA A 6 1.64 15.06 10.06
N MET A 7 2.83 14.70 9.56
CA MET A 7 4.06 14.64 10.35
C MET A 7 4.64 16.01 10.71
N LYS A 8 4.36 17.08 9.94
CA LYS A 8 4.86 18.44 10.19
C LYS A 8 3.98 19.21 11.16
N GLU A 9 2.68 18.95 11.13
CA GLU A 9 1.74 19.46 12.11
C GLU A 9 1.95 18.73 13.44
N ARG A 10 1.54 19.30 14.58
CA ARG A 10 1.61 18.63 15.90
C ARG A 10 0.64 17.43 16.00
N ASP A 11 0.25 16.85 14.87
CA ASP A 11 -0.69 15.74 14.70
C ASP A 11 0.06 14.41 14.42
N GLN A 12 1.25 14.31 15.01
CA GLN A 12 2.19 13.21 14.81
C GLN A 12 1.57 11.86 15.20
N ASP A 13 0.72 11.84 16.24
CA ASP A 13 0.02 10.64 16.69
C ASP A 13 -0.96 10.13 15.64
N LYS A 14 -1.65 11.02 14.92
CA LYS A 14 -2.54 10.63 13.81
C LYS A 14 -1.76 10.09 12.62
N ALA A 15 -0.63 10.71 12.29
CA ALA A 15 0.25 10.21 11.25
C ALA A 15 0.79 8.81 11.60
N LEU A 16 1.19 8.60 12.86
CA LEU A 16 1.71 7.32 13.35
C LEU A 16 0.62 6.24 13.40
N ALA A 17 -0.63 6.57 13.75
CA ALA A 17 -1.75 5.64 13.73
C ALA A 17 -1.99 5.01 12.35
N GLY A 18 -1.79 5.78 11.27
CA GLY A 18 -1.90 5.29 9.88
C GLY A 18 -0.62 4.68 9.30
N ALA A 19 0.53 4.80 9.97
CA ALA A 19 1.84 4.52 9.39
C ALA A 19 2.05 3.05 9.00
N THR A 20 1.60 2.09 9.82
CA THR A 20 1.74 0.65 9.52
C THR A 20 0.89 0.25 8.31
N ALA A 21 -0.35 0.74 8.23
CA ALA A 21 -1.23 0.51 7.10
C ALA A 21 -0.67 1.16 5.82
N TYR A 22 -0.10 2.35 5.94
CA TYR A 22 0.61 3.01 4.85
C TYR A 22 1.81 2.20 4.36
N LEU A 23 2.64 1.69 5.26
CA LEU A 23 3.82 0.89 4.92
C LEU A 23 3.42 -0.38 4.15
N ALA A 24 2.34 -1.05 4.56
CA ALA A 24 1.81 -2.22 3.85
C ALA A 24 1.33 -1.84 2.44
N LEU A 25 0.55 -0.75 2.31
CA LEU A 25 0.08 -0.26 1.00
C LEU A 25 1.25 0.13 0.09
N ALA A 26 2.27 0.79 0.62
CA ALA A 26 3.48 1.13 -0.12
C ALA A 26 4.21 -0.13 -0.59
N GLY A 27 4.31 -1.15 0.25
CA GLY A 27 4.87 -2.46 -0.10
C GLY A 27 4.14 -3.12 -1.28
N ASP A 28 2.81 -3.11 -1.28
CA ASP A 28 2.01 -3.67 -2.37
C ASP A 28 2.24 -2.92 -3.69
N VAL A 29 2.25 -1.59 -3.65
CA VAL A 29 2.50 -0.76 -4.85
C VAL A 29 3.91 -0.99 -5.41
N ILE A 30 4.93 -1.01 -4.55
CA ILE A 30 6.32 -1.26 -4.94
C ILE A 30 6.47 -2.68 -5.51
N GLY A 31 5.90 -3.69 -4.84
CA GLY A 31 5.91 -5.07 -5.30
C GLY A 31 5.28 -5.23 -6.68
N GLY A 32 4.10 -4.64 -6.88
CA GLY A 32 3.41 -4.63 -8.17
C GLY A 32 4.20 -3.94 -9.29
N HIS A 33 4.90 -2.85 -8.98
CA HIS A 33 5.80 -2.19 -9.93
C HIS A 33 6.91 -3.14 -10.40
N PHE A 34 7.61 -3.81 -9.48
CA PHE A 34 8.69 -4.72 -9.83
C PHE A 34 8.21 -5.98 -10.56
N LEU A 35 7.04 -6.53 -10.20
CA LEU A 35 6.43 -7.63 -10.93
C LEU A 35 6.12 -7.24 -12.39
N THR A 36 5.52 -6.06 -12.58
CA THR A 36 5.23 -5.53 -13.92
C THR A 36 6.51 -5.27 -14.71
N ARG A 37 7.57 -4.77 -14.05
CA ARG A 37 8.87 -4.54 -14.67
C ARG A 37 9.52 -5.85 -15.11
N ALA A 38 9.44 -6.90 -14.29
CA ALA A 38 9.92 -8.23 -14.64
C ALA A 38 9.12 -8.84 -15.81
N ALA A 39 7.79 -8.72 -15.81
CA ALA A 39 6.94 -9.15 -16.92
C ALA A 39 7.29 -8.42 -18.22
N THR A 40 7.55 -7.11 -18.16
CA THR A 40 7.96 -6.30 -19.31
C THR A 40 9.33 -6.72 -19.84
N ALA A 41 10.31 -6.94 -18.95
CA ALA A 41 11.64 -7.40 -19.35
C ALA A 41 11.58 -8.78 -20.02
N ALA A 42 10.75 -9.70 -19.50
CA ALA A 42 10.58 -11.04 -20.06
C ALA A 42 9.95 -11.05 -21.47
N ARG A 43 9.32 -9.96 -21.92
CA ARG A 43 8.78 -9.86 -23.30
C ARG A 43 9.88 -9.92 -24.36
N HIS A 44 11.09 -9.49 -24.03
CA HIS A 44 12.21 -9.42 -24.96
C HIS A 44 13.11 -10.67 -24.96
N GLY A 45 12.85 -11.64 -24.06
CA GLY A 45 13.61 -12.89 -24.00
C GLY A 45 12.99 -14.00 -24.84
N ASP A 46 13.81 -14.97 -25.26
CA ASP A 46 13.37 -16.13 -26.07
C ASP A 46 12.65 -17.21 -25.25
N ASP A 47 12.82 -17.20 -23.91
CA ASP A 47 12.17 -18.14 -23.02
C ASP A 47 10.67 -17.84 -22.86
N THR A 48 9.86 -18.59 -23.62
CA THR A 48 8.41 -18.47 -23.63
C THR A 48 7.76 -18.92 -22.32
N ALA A 49 8.35 -19.88 -21.60
CA ALA A 49 7.82 -20.34 -20.32
C ALA A 49 8.05 -19.28 -19.23
N ALA A 50 9.25 -18.69 -19.17
CA ALA A 50 9.54 -17.58 -18.28
C ALA A 50 8.63 -16.38 -18.56
N ARG A 51 8.41 -16.04 -19.84
CA ARG A 51 7.50 -14.96 -20.23
C ARG A 51 6.08 -15.18 -19.72
N ALA A 52 5.52 -16.37 -19.93
CA ALA A 52 4.18 -16.71 -19.47
C ALA A 52 4.06 -16.62 -17.94
N ARG A 53 5.06 -17.14 -17.21
CA ARG A 53 5.09 -17.10 -15.73
C ARG A 53 5.11 -15.67 -15.19
N HIS A 54 5.96 -14.81 -15.71
CA HIS A 54 6.05 -13.42 -15.23
C HIS A 54 4.78 -12.64 -15.54
N LEU A 55 4.19 -12.82 -16.72
CA LEU A 55 2.93 -12.19 -17.09
C LEU A 55 1.79 -12.64 -16.17
N ALA A 56 1.67 -13.95 -15.92
CA ALA A 56 0.63 -14.49 -15.04
C ALA A 56 0.78 -13.97 -13.60
N LEU A 57 2.00 -13.93 -13.06
CA LEU A 57 2.24 -13.45 -11.70
C LEU A 57 1.93 -11.95 -11.56
N ALA A 58 2.37 -11.13 -12.52
CA ALA A 58 2.08 -9.70 -12.51
C ALA A 58 0.57 -9.41 -12.66
N GLY A 59 -0.11 -10.14 -13.56
CA GLY A 59 -1.57 -10.02 -13.74
C GLY A 59 -2.34 -10.41 -12.49
N PHE A 60 -2.04 -11.59 -11.91
CA PHE A 60 -2.69 -12.05 -10.70
C PHE A 60 -2.51 -11.07 -9.53
N PHE A 61 -1.29 -10.56 -9.31
CA PHE A 61 -1.03 -9.58 -8.25
C PHE A 61 -1.77 -8.26 -8.50
N ALA A 62 -1.84 -7.80 -9.75
CA ALA A 62 -2.55 -6.58 -10.10
C ALA A 62 -4.07 -6.70 -9.81
N GLU A 63 -4.67 -7.84 -10.16
CA GLU A 63 -6.11 -8.08 -10.00
C GLU A 63 -6.52 -8.34 -8.53
N THR A 64 -5.62 -8.90 -7.72
CA THR A 64 -5.95 -9.29 -6.33
C THR A 64 -5.49 -8.28 -5.28
N MET A 65 -4.24 -7.82 -5.37
CA MET A 65 -3.62 -6.97 -4.35
C MET A 65 -3.74 -5.49 -4.71
N LEU A 66 -3.34 -5.12 -5.94
CA LEU A 66 -3.37 -3.71 -6.36
C LEU A 66 -4.79 -3.19 -6.58
N ALA A 67 -5.74 -4.02 -6.99
CA ALA A 67 -7.14 -3.63 -7.13
C ALA A 67 -7.73 -3.06 -5.83
N MET A 68 -7.23 -3.51 -4.67
CA MET A 68 -7.65 -3.05 -3.35
C MET A 68 -6.94 -1.78 -2.87
N ALA A 69 -5.85 -1.37 -3.53
CA ALA A 69 -5.01 -0.26 -3.10
C ALA A 69 -5.77 1.07 -2.93
N PRO A 70 -6.65 1.50 -3.85
CA PRO A 70 -7.40 2.74 -3.67
C PRO A 70 -8.33 2.71 -2.45
N GLY A 71 -8.95 1.56 -2.18
CA GLY A 71 -9.87 1.37 -1.06
C GLY A 71 -9.20 1.40 0.32
N ARG A 72 -7.88 1.25 0.38
CA ARG A 72 -7.10 1.30 1.62
C ARG A 72 -6.71 2.72 2.05
N VAL A 73 -6.72 3.67 1.11
CA VAL A 73 -6.31 5.06 1.37
C VAL A 73 -7.16 5.72 2.48
N PRO A 74 -8.51 5.64 2.47
CA PRO A 74 -9.32 6.25 3.53
C PRO A 74 -9.00 5.70 4.93
N GLY A 75 -8.71 4.40 5.02
CA GLY A 75 -8.30 3.76 6.27
C GLY A 75 -6.96 4.29 6.79
N ILE A 76 -6.04 4.71 5.92
CA ILE A 76 -4.74 5.27 6.32
C ILE A 76 -4.90 6.72 6.76
N THR A 77 -5.65 7.52 6.00
CA THR A 77 -5.78 8.96 6.26
C THR A 77 -6.78 9.28 7.39
N GLY A 78 -7.73 8.38 7.67
CA GLY A 78 -8.74 8.54 8.73
C GLY A 78 -8.48 7.71 9.99
N ALA A 79 -7.51 6.78 9.99
CA ALA A 79 -7.23 5.94 11.16
C ALA A 79 -6.85 6.74 12.40
N GLY A 80 -6.14 7.86 12.25
CA GLY A 80 -5.71 8.68 13.38
C GLY A 80 -6.88 9.21 14.22
N ASP A 81 -7.88 9.80 13.58
CA ASP A 81 -9.06 10.33 14.28
C ASP A 81 -9.89 9.22 14.94
N ALA A 82 -10.10 8.11 14.21
CA ALA A 82 -10.82 6.96 14.76
C ALA A 82 -10.08 6.31 15.94
N PHE A 83 -8.75 6.20 15.87
CA PHE A 83 -7.92 5.64 16.92
C PHE A 83 -7.92 6.52 18.18
N LEU A 84 -7.68 7.82 18.04
CA LEU A 84 -7.64 8.76 19.18
C LEU A 84 -9.01 8.85 19.87
N SER A 85 -10.10 9.01 19.12
CA SER A 85 -11.46 9.05 19.68
C SER A 85 -11.85 7.75 20.39
N SER A 86 -11.42 6.60 19.85
CA SER A 86 -11.68 5.31 20.48
C SER A 86 -10.81 5.07 21.71
N SER A 87 -9.55 5.55 21.69
CA SER A 87 -8.63 5.46 22.83
C SER A 87 -9.18 6.24 24.03
N GLU A 88 -9.63 7.47 23.79
CA GLU A 88 -10.23 8.30 24.84
C GLU A 88 -11.49 7.62 25.42
N ALA A 89 -12.34 7.06 24.57
CA ALA A 89 -13.57 6.39 24.99
C ALA A 89 -13.35 5.07 25.76
N LEU A 90 -12.32 4.28 25.40
CA LEU A 90 -12.06 2.97 26.01
C LEU A 90 -11.10 3.03 27.19
N PHE A 91 -10.08 3.89 27.11
CA PHE A 91 -8.94 3.90 28.01
C PHE A 91 -8.77 5.22 28.76
N GLY A 92 -9.54 6.27 28.42
CA GLY A 92 -9.47 7.58 29.08
C GLY A 92 -8.15 8.33 28.82
N VAL A 93 -7.43 7.94 27.77
CA VAL A 93 -6.14 8.52 27.32
C VAL A 93 -6.17 8.85 25.84
#